data_AF-A0A2W4XQY3-F1
#
_entry.id   AF-A0A2W4XQY3-F1
#
_cell.length_a   1.000
_cell.length_b   1.000
_cell.length_c   1.000
_cell.angle_alpha   90.00
_cell.angle_beta   90.00
_cell.angle_gamma   90.00
#
_symmetry.space_group_name_H-M   'P 1'
#
loop_
_entity.id
_entity.type
_entity.pdbx_description
1 polymer ?
#
loop_
_entity_poly.entity_id
_entity_poly.type
_entity_poly.pdbx_seq_one_letter_code
_entity_poly.pdbx_strand_id
1 'polypeptide(L)'
;MVSAPNPISSLQSDPIEATASTSNTSETPSAFGGTFWRVFLSTFVTIFLAELGDKTQVATLLLSAQSRSPVVVFLGAGLALISTSLLGVLLGQWLAKRISPSTLDTCAGILLLLITIGLIGDIVGQ
;
A
#
# COMPACT_ATOMS: atom_id res chain seq x y z
N MET A 1 16.36 70.76 3.12
CA MET A 1 15.63 70.40 4.35
C MET A 1 14.14 70.58 4.08
N VAL A 2 13.30 69.69 4.62
CA VAL A 2 11.82 69.58 4.46
C VAL A 2 11.41 68.70 3.26
N SER A 3 10.57 67.67 3.36
CA SER A 3 10.14 66.75 4.43
C SER A 3 9.45 65.61 3.67
N ALA A 4 9.78 64.34 3.98
CA ALA A 4 9.00 63.21 3.46
C ALA A 4 7.56 63.28 4.02
N PRO A 5 6.52 62.89 3.27
CA PRO A 5 5.17 62.76 3.81
C PRO A 5 5.11 61.60 4.81
N ASN A 6 4.54 61.89 5.99
CA ASN A 6 4.41 60.98 7.11
C ASN A 6 3.47 59.80 6.80
N PRO A 7 3.69 58.62 7.41
CA PRO A 7 2.81 57.47 7.31
C PRO A 7 1.61 57.65 8.26
N ILE A 8 0.55 56.86 8.06
CA ILE A 8 -0.70 56.80 8.86
C ILE A 8 -1.82 57.72 8.35
N SER A 9 -2.57 57.26 7.35
CA SER A 9 -3.86 57.87 6.97
C SER A 9 -4.90 56.90 6.41
N SER A 10 -5.01 55.67 6.94
CA SER A 10 -6.23 54.86 6.80
C SER A 10 -6.15 53.52 7.52
N LEU A 11 -6.10 53.55 8.85
CA LEU A 11 -6.83 52.52 9.60
C LEU A 11 -8.32 52.68 9.28
N GLN A 12 -8.76 52.13 8.14
CA GLN A 12 -10.15 51.98 7.79
C GLN A 12 -10.52 50.52 8.02
N SER A 13 -11.27 50.33 9.09
CA SER A 13 -11.99 49.13 9.48
C SER A 13 -13.07 48.77 8.47
N ASP A 14 -13.10 47.53 8.01
CA ASP A 14 -14.36 46.86 7.69
C ASP A 14 -14.42 45.48 8.39
N PRO A 15 -15.58 45.07 8.93
CA PRO A 15 -15.71 43.93 9.83
C PRO A 15 -16.04 42.65 9.05
N ILE A 16 -15.40 41.55 9.46
CA ILE A 16 -15.91 40.16 9.48
C ILE A 16 -16.93 39.79 8.38
N GLU A 17 -16.44 39.20 7.29
CA GLU A 17 -17.21 38.19 6.55
C GLU A 17 -16.52 36.83 6.69
N ALA A 18 -16.86 36.16 7.78
CA ALA A 18 -16.86 34.70 7.81
C ALA A 18 -17.84 34.25 6.73
N THR A 19 -17.41 33.55 5.68
CA THR A 19 -17.60 32.10 5.57
C THR A 19 -16.69 31.59 4.44
N ALA A 20 -15.38 31.55 4.71
CA ALA A 20 -14.59 30.46 4.17
C ALA A 20 -14.86 29.27 5.10
N SER A 21 -15.77 28.38 4.72
CA SER A 21 -15.82 27.03 5.27
C SER A 21 -14.58 26.26 4.80
N THR A 22 -13.41 26.71 5.24
CA THR A 22 -12.22 25.87 5.35
C THR A 22 -12.49 25.01 6.58
N SER A 23 -13.11 23.85 6.35
CA SER A 23 -13.23 22.78 7.32
C SER A 23 -11.83 22.27 7.66
N ASN A 24 -11.13 23.01 8.51
CA ASN A 24 -10.01 22.49 9.28
C ASN A 24 -10.60 21.55 10.33
N THR A 25 -10.88 20.31 9.95
CA THR A 25 -10.94 19.22 10.93
C THR A 25 -9.57 18.55 10.98
N SER A 26 -8.74 19.15 11.84
CA SER A 26 -7.62 18.54 12.55
C SER A 26 -6.44 18.02 11.75
N GLU A 27 -5.65 18.94 11.19
CA GLU A 27 -4.20 18.82 11.27
C GLU A 27 -3.81 18.91 12.77
N THR A 28 -3.80 17.77 13.46
CA THR A 28 -3.14 17.67 14.77
C THR A 28 -1.72 17.17 14.50
N PRO A 29 -0.68 18.02 14.50
CA PRO A 29 0.70 17.57 14.49
C PRO A 29 1.02 17.05 15.90
N SER A 30 0.50 15.87 16.23
CA SER A 30 0.86 15.16 17.44
C SER A 30 1.32 13.75 17.11
N ALA A 31 2.60 13.54 17.39
CA ALA A 31 3.32 12.28 17.47
C ALA A 31 3.70 11.64 16.12
N PHE A 32 5.01 11.48 15.94
CA PHE A 32 5.62 10.50 15.02
C PHE A 32 4.95 9.10 15.10
N GLY A 33 4.33 8.75 16.23
CA GLY A 33 3.53 7.54 16.39
C GLY A 33 2.19 7.54 15.62
N GLY A 34 1.53 8.69 15.46
CA GLY A 34 0.24 8.80 14.78
C GLY A 34 0.33 8.59 13.27
N THR A 35 1.37 9.14 12.63
CA THR A 35 1.62 8.93 11.20
C THR A 35 2.04 7.49 10.91
N PHE A 36 2.95 6.91 11.71
CA PHE A 36 3.33 5.51 11.58
C PHE A 36 2.14 4.57 11.75
N TRP A 37 1.35 4.77 12.82
CA TRP A 37 0.17 3.94 13.07
C TRP A 37 -0.88 4.12 11.99
N ARG A 38 -1.11 5.35 11.48
CA ARG A 38 -2.01 5.58 10.34
C ARG A 38 -1.55 4.85 9.08
N VAL A 39 -0.28 4.95 8.71
CA VAL A 39 0.27 4.28 7.53
C VAL A 39 0.23 2.77 7.71
N PHE A 40 0.64 2.26 8.86
CA PHE A 40 0.56 0.84 9.20
C PHE A 40 -0.87 0.33 9.09
N LEU A 41 -1.85 1.00 9.72
CA LEU A 41 -3.25 0.57 9.68
C LEU A 41 -3.84 0.67 8.28
N SER A 42 -3.55 1.74 7.52
CA SER A 42 -4.07 1.88 6.16
C SER A 42 -3.51 0.83 5.23
N THR A 43 -2.20 0.58 5.29
CA THR A 43 -1.53 -0.43 4.47
C THR A 43 -1.96 -1.84 4.90
N PHE A 44 -2.05 -2.11 6.20
CA PHE A 44 -2.54 -3.37 6.74
C PHE A 44 -3.97 -3.64 6.30
N VAL A 45 -4.92 -2.71 6.48
CA VAL A 45 -6.31 -2.91 6.09
C VAL A 45 -6.44 -3.08 4.58
N THR A 46 -5.73 -2.28 3.78
CA THR A 46 -5.77 -2.38 2.31
C THR A 46 -5.27 -3.74 1.84
N ILE A 47 -4.12 -4.18 2.33
CA ILE A 47 -3.54 -5.48 1.96
C ILE A 47 -4.40 -6.62 2.53
N PHE A 48 -4.84 -6.51 3.78
CA PHE A 48 -5.69 -7.52 4.42
C PHE A 48 -6.98 -7.72 3.65
N LEU A 49 -7.66 -6.65 3.21
CA LEU A 49 -8.85 -6.76 2.37
C LEU A 49 -8.56 -7.32 0.98
N ALA A 50 -7.43 -6.92 0.37
CA ALA A 50 -7.01 -7.45 -0.94
C ALA A 50 -6.67 -8.96 -0.88
N GLU A 51 -6.17 -9.43 0.27
CA GLU A 51 -5.76 -10.82 0.51
C GLU A 51 -6.84 -11.66 1.22
N LEU A 52 -7.93 -11.04 1.71
CA LEU A 52 -8.96 -11.73 2.49
C LEU A 52 -9.70 -12.72 1.60
N GLY A 53 -9.53 -14.01 1.88
CA GLY A 53 -10.15 -15.06 1.07
C GLY A 53 -9.35 -15.45 -0.17
N ASP A 54 -8.05 -15.12 -0.24
CA ASP A 54 -7.18 -15.78 -1.22
C ASP A 54 -7.28 -17.32 -1.05
N LYS A 55 -7.22 -18.02 -2.17
CA LYS A 55 -7.27 -19.48 -2.24
C LYS A 55 -6.19 -20.11 -1.36
N THR A 56 -5.06 -19.42 -1.15
CA THR A 56 -3.99 -19.86 -0.25
C THR A 56 -4.43 -19.86 1.23
N GLN A 57 -5.27 -18.92 1.68
CA GLN A 57 -5.81 -18.90 3.04
C GLN A 57 -6.77 -20.08 3.28
N VAL A 58 -7.65 -20.36 2.32
CA VAL A 58 -8.59 -21.49 2.40
C VAL A 58 -7.83 -22.83 2.32
N ALA A 59 -6.83 -22.94 1.44
CA ALA A 59 -5.98 -24.12 1.33
C ALA A 59 -5.22 -24.40 2.64
N THR A 60 -4.67 -23.35 3.26
CA THR A 60 -3.97 -23.48 4.55
C THR A 60 -4.93 -23.87 5.67
N LEU A 61 -6.13 -23.29 5.70
CA LEU A 61 -7.17 -23.63 6.67
C LEU A 61 -7.63 -25.08 6.51
N LEU A 62 -7.89 -25.55 5.29
CA LEU A 62 -8.29 -26.93 4.99
C LEU A 62 -7.17 -27.92 5.33
N LEU A 63 -5.92 -27.60 4.97
CA LEU A 63 -4.76 -28.41 5.32
C LEU A 63 -4.56 -28.49 6.84
N SER A 64 -4.79 -27.38 7.55
CA SER A 64 -4.74 -27.32 9.00
C SER A 64 -5.89 -28.09 9.65
N ALA A 65 -7.10 -28.03 9.09
CA ALA A 65 -8.28 -28.74 9.59
C ALA A 65 -8.20 -30.26 9.39
N GLN A 66 -7.52 -30.70 8.32
CA GLN A 66 -7.34 -32.12 8.01
C GLN A 66 -6.11 -32.72 8.73
N SER A 67 -5.19 -31.87 9.21
CA SER A 67 -3.98 -32.31 9.90
C SER A 67 -4.22 -32.55 11.38
N ARG A 68 -3.68 -33.67 11.89
CA ARG A 68 -3.74 -34.04 13.31
C ARG A 68 -2.99 -33.08 14.24
N SER A 69 -2.18 -32.17 13.67
CA SER A 69 -1.44 -31.12 14.36
C SER A 69 -1.49 -29.80 13.57
N PRO A 70 -2.46 -28.91 13.84
CA PRO A 70 -2.62 -27.64 13.13
C PRO A 70 -1.41 -26.70 13.29
N VAL A 71 -0.69 -26.81 14.41
CA VAL A 71 0.52 -26.02 14.69
C VAL A 71 1.65 -26.35 13.71
N VAL A 72 1.82 -27.62 13.33
CA VAL A 72 2.86 -28.03 12.38
C VAL A 72 2.58 -27.51 10.98
N VAL A 73 1.32 -27.48 10.56
CA VAL A 73 0.90 -26.91 9.27
C VAL A 73 1.15 -25.41 9.25
N PHE A 74 0.80 -24.70 10.31
CA PHE A 74 1.05 -23.27 10.43
C PHE A 74 2.56 -22.94 10.34
N LEU A 75 3.40 -23.65 11.09
CA LEU A 75 4.85 -23.46 11.01
C LEU A 75 5.39 -23.84 9.63
N GLY A 76 4.91 -24.94 9.02
CA GLY A 76 5.32 -25.37 7.70
C GLY A 76 4.96 -24.36 6.61
N ALA A 77 3.73 -23.87 6.59
CA ALA A 77 3.28 -22.82 5.67
C ALA A 77 4.03 -21.50 5.90
N GLY A 78 4.24 -21.10 7.16
CA GLY A 78 5.03 -19.93 7.50
C GLY A 78 6.48 -20.02 7.03
N LEU A 79 7.14 -21.16 7.24
CA LEU A 79 8.50 -21.41 6.75
C LEU A 79 8.56 -21.44 5.22
N ALA A 80 7.56 -22.02 4.56
CA ALA A 80 7.47 -22.04 3.10
C ALA A 80 7.30 -20.63 2.52
N LEU A 81 6.47 -19.79 3.15
CA LEU A 81 6.30 -18.38 2.81
C LEU A 81 7.60 -17.60 2.97
N ILE A 82 8.24 -17.68 4.14
CA ILE A 82 9.52 -17.00 4.39
C ILE A 82 10.57 -17.44 3.37
N SER A 83 10.67 -18.75 3.11
CA SER A 83 11.65 -19.30 2.15
C SER A 83 11.36 -18.80 0.73
N THR A 84 10.10 -18.85 0.30
CA THR A 84 9.68 -18.36 -1.03
C THR A 84 9.94 -16.86 -1.17
N SER A 85 9.58 -16.05 -0.18
CA SER A 85 9.83 -14.61 -0.19
C SER A 85 11.32 -14.30 -0.23
N LEU A 86 12.14 -15.02 0.55
CA LEU A 86 13.58 -14.84 0.55
C LEU A 86 14.18 -15.17 -0.83
N LEU A 87 13.79 -16.30 -1.42
CA LEU A 87 14.20 -16.67 -2.78
C LEU A 87 13.76 -15.62 -3.80
N GLY A 88 12.52 -15.15 -3.73
CA GLY A 88 11.98 -14.12 -4.61
C GLY A 88 12.75 -12.80 -4.51
N VAL A 89 13.11 -12.36 -3.31
CA VAL A 89 13.91 -11.13 -3.10
C VAL A 89 15.34 -11.30 -3.63
N LEU A 90 15.99 -12.45 -3.39
CA LEU A 90 17.33 -12.72 -3.91
C LEU A 90 17.35 -12.73 -5.44
N LEU A 91 16.41 -13.46 -6.06
CA LEU A 91 16.28 -13.52 -7.52
C LEU A 91 15.93 -12.14 -8.08
N GLY A 92 14.97 -11.45 -7.48
CA GLY A 92 14.55 -10.11 -7.90
C GLY A 92 15.69 -9.10 -7.83
N GLN A 93 16.48 -9.11 -6.75
CA GLN A 93 17.64 -8.23 -6.62
C GLN A 93 18.73 -8.56 -7.65
N TRP A 94 18.98 -9.85 -7.90
CA TRP A 94 19.93 -10.28 -8.93
C TRP A 94 19.48 -9.82 -10.33
N LEU A 95 18.20 -9.96 -10.63
CA LEU A 95 17.62 -9.57 -11.92
C LEU A 95 17.63 -8.04 -12.10
N ALA A 96 17.27 -7.28 -11.07
CA ALA A 96 17.30 -5.83 -11.06
C ALA A 96 18.71 -5.24 -11.24
N LYS A 97 19.76 -5.95 -10.83
CA LYS A 97 21.16 -5.55 -11.05
C LYS A 97 21.64 -5.78 -12.48
N ARG A 98 21.03 -6.72 -13.22
CA ARG A 98 21.45 -7.12 -14.57
C ARG A 98 20.59 -6.51 -15.68
N ILE A 99 19.34 -6.17 -15.39
CA ILE A 99 18.33 -5.81 -16.38
C ILE A 99 17.80 -4.40 -16.08
N SER A 100 17.64 -3.58 -17.13
CA SER A 100 17.08 -2.23 -17.02
C SER A 100 15.63 -2.26 -16.49
N PRO A 101 15.24 -1.34 -15.59
CA PRO A 101 13.90 -1.32 -14.99
C PRO A 101 12.76 -1.32 -16.03
N SER A 102 12.94 -0.61 -17.16
CA SER A 102 11.93 -0.57 -18.24
C SER A 102 11.65 -1.94 -18.87
N THR A 103 12.66 -2.81 -18.91
CA THR A 103 12.49 -4.18 -19.43
C THR A 103 11.74 -5.05 -18.42
N LEU A 104 11.98 -4.88 -17.12
CA LEU A 104 11.28 -5.63 -16.07
C LEU A 104 9.79 -5.28 -16.02
N ASP A 105 9.45 -3.99 -16.13
CA ASP A 105 8.06 -3.53 -16.14
C ASP A 105 7.30 -4.07 -17.36
N THR A 106 7.92 -4.01 -18.54
CA THR A 106 7.32 -4.54 -19.77
C THR A 106 7.14 -6.06 -19.68
N CYS A 107 8.14 -6.77 -19.15
CA CYS A 107 8.09 -8.22 -19.00
C CYS A 107 6.99 -8.64 -18.01
N ALA A 108 6.88 -7.96 -16.87
CA ALA A 108 5.82 -8.20 -15.88
C ALA A 108 4.42 -8.00 -16.49
N GLY A 109 4.23 -6.92 -17.26
CA GLY A 109 2.97 -6.66 -17.95
C GLY A 109 2.60 -7.73 -18.98
N ILE A 110 3.57 -8.16 -19.80
CA ILE A 110 3.36 -9.24 -20.79
C ILE A 110 3.04 -10.56 -20.08
N LEU A 111 3.77 -10.90 -19.02
CA LEU A 111 3.55 -12.12 -18.25
C LEU A 111 2.14 -12.14 -17.65
N LEU A 112 1.69 -11.00 -17.10
CA LEU A 112 0.35 -10.84 -16.55
C LEU A 112 -0.73 -11.00 -17.63
N LEU A 113 -0.52 -10.40 -18.82
CA LEU A 113 -1.43 -10.53 -19.95
C LEU A 113 -1.57 -11.99 -20.40
N LEU A 114 -0.45 -12.71 -20.53
CA LEU A 114 -0.44 -14.12 -20.92
C LEU A 114 -1.16 -15.00 -19.89
N ILE A 115 -0.91 -14.78 -18.59
CA ILE A 115 -1.62 -15.51 -17.53
C ILE A 115 -3.12 -15.24 -17.61
N THR A 116 -3.54 -13.99 -17.81
CA THR A 116 -4.95 -13.60 -17.91
C THR A 116 -5.64 -14.28 -19.11
N ILE A 117 -5.00 -14.25 -20.27
CA ILE A 117 -5.51 -14.92 -21.49
C ILE A 117 -5.56 -16.44 -21.29
N GLY A 118 -4.53 -17.04 -20.69
CA GLY A 118 -4.51 -18.46 -20.40
C GLY A 118 -5.64 -18.88 -19.46
N LEU A 119 -5.89 -18.08 -18.41
CA LEU A 119 -6.94 -18.34 -17.43
C LEU A 119 -8.34 -18.17 -18.04
N ILE A 120 -8.54 -17.20 -18.93
CA ILE A 120 -9.80 -17.05 -19.67
C ILE A 120 -10.05 -18.23 -20.62
N GLY A 121 -9.00 -18.77 -21.24
CA GLY A 121 -9.09 -19.95 -22.08
C GLY A 121 -9.49 -21.20 -21.29
N ASP A 122 -8.86 -21.42 -20.14
CA ASP A 122 -9.20 -22.52 -19.24
C ASP A 122 -10.64 -22.39 -18.72
N ILE A 123 -11.09 -21.18 -18.37
CA ILE A 123 -12.45 -20.95 -17.86
C ILE A 123 -13.54 -21.16 -18.92
N VAL A 124 -13.27 -20.85 -20.19
CA VAL A 124 -14.22 -21.01 -21.30
C VAL A 124 -14.22 -22.44 -21.84
N GLY A 125 -13.11 -23.17 -21.66
CA GLY A 125 -12.94 -24.55 -22.09
C GLY A 125 -13.52 -25.60 -21.13
N GLN A 126 -13.77 -25.24 -19.87
CA GLN A 126 -14.48 -26.06 -18.88
C GLN A 126 -15.99 -25.85 -18.95
#